data_AF-K2D4N7-F1
#
_entry.id   AF-K2D4N7-F1
#
_cell.length_a   1.000
_cell.length_b   1.000
_cell.length_c   1.000
_cell.angle_alpha   90.00
_cell.angle_beta   90.00
_cell.angle_gamma   90.00
#
_symmetry.space_group_name_H-M   'P 1'
#
loop_
_entity.id
_entity.type
_entity.pdbx_description
1 polymer ?
#
loop_
_entity_poly.entity_id
_entity_poly.type
_entity_poly.pdbx_seq_one_letter_code
_entity_poly.pdbx_strand_id
1 'polypeptide(L)'
;MFSSRYFARKIQENLRHHPYWTKKRLIVHGLAAFVLLMILWVFSSLGALRTFLPHLFQITGLPGSERTYLILFQNDTELRPTGGFITSYALLTFHHGLPTGISFQDVYGTIDDHAYLTPPYPLDVLLEKDSETYNGHSFRDANMHPDFTQSKTEIVQFFHLTNPNTSISGVWAVNFSVLEDLTQLYGPLTVDNETLTRTTLFETLENEVSDIDRHNLEALSGRKSIIKSFAGVVVRHMIFNPWKWRELSELVVQNLNEKSILLTFENASLSRKMAQFHWDGHLPPENPKSPTDRLVVNVANYGGMKSDRYITREVHYGIEVTDAVDNSGRVIYGNLEVKLDHHGEYNTPLSGQYKGYLRVFLPLGVQLLESSTGVSDSVLIDGYQGWGDFILMQPGESQTFSYRFRLNSAYLVNNHYRLEVIKQSGTDGDFYEIEVKTPRGHDIEGTRFLTRENVALYRTFLHHDESLEWTMLEDTMQPRLFEHKLVELNVIQLNFAEPLDLATAIDPVNYQILDLNKTIPGVNDQIRLKSIEVEGGQIRLITTGMTEQNEEFYQVLLRNIRDTSGNPIEPNPRTVTVVQRFE
;
A
#
# COMPACT_ATOMS: atom_id res chain seq x y z
N MET A 1 51.62 -27.27 -6.20
CA MET A 1 52.75 -26.56 -5.57
C MET A 1 53.77 -25.97 -6.59
N PHE A 2 53.42 -25.75 -7.86
CA PHE A 2 54.36 -25.24 -8.89
C PHE A 2 53.93 -23.93 -9.59
N SER A 3 52.83 -23.27 -9.21
CA SER A 3 52.36 -22.07 -9.92
C SER A 3 52.85 -20.73 -9.34
N SER A 4 53.13 -20.61 -8.03
CA SER A 4 53.52 -19.32 -7.43
C SER A 4 54.97 -18.91 -7.76
N ARG A 5 55.90 -19.87 -7.81
CA ARG A 5 57.31 -19.61 -8.16
C ARG A 5 57.49 -19.24 -9.63
N TYR A 6 56.69 -19.83 -10.52
CA TYR A 6 56.72 -19.49 -11.94
C TYR A 6 56.16 -18.07 -12.18
N PHE A 7 55.07 -17.70 -11.51
CA PHE A 7 54.51 -16.35 -11.59
C PHE A 7 55.48 -15.29 -11.05
N ALA A 8 56.10 -15.56 -9.90
CA ALA A 8 57.11 -14.67 -9.30
C ALA A 8 58.34 -14.49 -10.21
N ARG A 9 58.80 -15.55 -10.86
CA ARG A 9 59.96 -15.51 -11.77
C ARG A 9 59.64 -14.78 -13.07
N LYS A 10 58.44 -14.95 -13.62
CA LYS A 10 57.98 -14.27 -14.84
C LYS A 10 57.73 -12.77 -14.62
N ILE A 11 57.27 -12.37 -13.43
CA ILE A 11 57.21 -10.96 -13.00
C ILE A 11 58.63 -10.37 -12.90
N GLN A 12 59.59 -11.10 -12.34
CA GLN A 12 60.99 -10.67 -12.25
C GLN A 12 61.68 -10.53 -13.62
N GLU A 13 61.43 -11.43 -14.57
CA GLU A 13 61.98 -11.34 -15.93
C GLU A 13 61.34 -10.19 -16.74
N ASN A 14 60.04 -9.96 -16.62
CA ASN A 14 59.37 -8.82 -17.27
C ASN A 14 59.84 -7.45 -16.71
N LEU A 15 60.22 -7.39 -15.44
CA LEU A 15 60.78 -6.17 -14.82
C LEU A 15 62.21 -5.83 -15.32
N ARG A 16 62.95 -6.79 -15.90
CA ARG A 16 64.30 -6.57 -16.42
C ARG A 16 64.35 -5.94 -17.82
N HIS A 17 63.28 -6.06 -18.61
CA HIS A 17 63.25 -5.55 -20.00
C HIS A 17 62.53 -4.21 -20.18
N HIS A 18 62.00 -3.61 -19.11
CA HIS A 18 61.44 -2.25 -19.13
C HIS A 18 62.13 -1.34 -18.10
N PRO A 19 63.15 -0.54 -18.49
CA PRO A 19 63.96 0.25 -17.55
C PRO A 19 63.24 1.48 -16.96
N TYR A 20 61.93 1.61 -17.18
CA TYR A 20 61.18 2.84 -16.86
C TYR A 20 60.37 2.81 -15.55
N TRP A 21 60.39 1.70 -14.82
CA TRP A 21 59.63 1.54 -13.57
C TRP A 21 60.56 1.45 -12.36
N THR A 22 60.90 2.61 -11.79
CA THR A 22 61.62 2.68 -10.51
C THR A 22 60.75 2.11 -9.38
N LYS A 23 61.34 1.52 -8.32
CA LYS A 23 60.60 1.03 -7.13
C LYS A 23 59.59 2.07 -6.59
N LYS A 24 59.95 3.36 -6.62
CA LYS A 24 59.06 4.47 -6.25
C LYS A 24 57.81 4.56 -7.14
N ARG A 25 57.96 4.44 -8.47
CA ARG A 25 56.80 4.43 -9.39
C ARG A 25 55.91 3.21 -9.11
N LEU A 26 56.49 2.06 -8.83
CA LEU A 26 55.71 0.84 -8.54
C LEU A 26 54.89 0.98 -7.25
N ILE A 27 55.45 1.61 -6.20
CA ILE A 27 54.72 1.94 -4.96
C ILE A 27 53.60 2.95 -5.24
N VAL A 28 53.87 4.02 -5.98
CA VAL A 28 52.86 5.04 -6.31
C VAL A 28 51.70 4.45 -7.12
N HIS A 29 51.99 3.62 -8.13
CA HIS A 29 50.93 2.99 -8.94
C HIS A 29 50.19 1.91 -8.16
N GLY A 30 50.88 1.17 -7.26
CA GLY A 30 50.24 0.24 -6.34
C GLY A 30 49.27 0.95 -5.38
N LEU A 31 49.68 2.10 -4.82
CA LEU A 31 48.82 2.93 -3.98
C LEU A 31 47.63 3.49 -4.75
N ALA A 32 47.86 4.01 -5.96
CA ALA A 32 46.80 4.52 -6.82
C ALA A 32 45.79 3.42 -7.20
N ALA A 33 46.28 2.22 -7.55
CA ALA A 33 45.42 1.07 -7.83
C ALA A 33 44.63 0.62 -6.59
N PHE A 34 45.24 0.61 -5.41
CA PHE A 34 44.56 0.30 -4.16
C PHE A 34 43.45 1.32 -3.85
N VAL A 35 43.74 2.62 -3.97
CA VAL A 35 42.75 3.69 -3.79
C VAL A 35 41.61 3.56 -4.80
N LEU A 36 41.92 3.28 -6.07
CA LEU A 36 40.91 3.04 -7.10
C LEU A 36 40.02 1.83 -6.77
N LEU A 37 40.62 0.71 -6.33
CA LEU A 37 39.88 -0.47 -5.91
C LEU A 37 38.99 -0.19 -4.69
N MET A 38 39.47 0.59 -3.74
CA MET A 38 38.67 1.03 -2.59
C MET A 38 37.48 1.90 -3.04
N ILE A 39 37.70 2.86 -3.95
CA ILE A 39 36.61 3.69 -4.49
C ILE A 39 35.58 2.84 -5.23
N LEU A 40 36.03 1.91 -6.09
CA LEU A 40 35.16 0.99 -6.82
C LEU A 40 34.38 0.08 -5.87
N TRP A 41 35.04 -0.41 -4.81
CA TRP A 41 34.41 -1.23 -3.80
C TRP A 41 33.36 -0.46 -2.99
N VAL A 42 33.64 0.77 -2.56
CA VAL A 42 32.65 1.67 -1.93
C VAL A 42 31.48 1.92 -2.88
N PHE A 43 31.76 2.28 -4.13
CA PHE A 43 30.74 2.54 -5.15
C PHE A 43 29.83 1.33 -5.38
N SER A 44 30.40 0.13 -5.42
CA SER A 44 29.65 -1.12 -5.53
C SER A 44 28.81 -1.42 -4.29
N SER A 45 29.36 -1.14 -3.11
CA SER A 45 28.72 -1.40 -1.81
C SER A 45 27.54 -0.46 -1.55
N LEU A 46 27.48 0.72 -2.17
CA LEU A 46 26.35 1.64 -2.00
C LEU A 46 25.05 1.21 -2.70
N GLY A 47 25.09 0.22 -3.59
CA GLY A 47 23.88 -0.27 -4.27
C GLY A 47 23.05 0.83 -4.92
N ALA A 48 21.74 0.87 -4.65
CA ALA A 48 20.86 1.89 -5.20
C ALA A 48 21.19 3.30 -4.64
N LEU A 49 21.71 3.40 -3.41
CA LEU A 49 22.09 4.67 -2.78
C LEU A 49 23.21 5.40 -3.53
N ARG A 50 23.94 4.73 -4.43
CA ARG A 50 24.94 5.38 -5.30
C ARG A 50 24.33 6.51 -6.16
N THR A 51 23.01 6.49 -6.41
CA THR A 51 22.34 7.59 -7.13
C THR A 51 22.39 8.92 -6.38
N PHE A 52 22.74 8.91 -5.09
CA PHE A 52 22.89 10.10 -4.25
C PHE A 52 24.33 10.62 -4.15
N LEU A 53 25.32 9.92 -4.74
CA LEU A 53 26.70 10.41 -4.77
C LEU A 53 26.84 11.82 -5.39
N PRO A 54 26.13 12.17 -6.48
CA PRO A 54 26.17 13.55 -7.01
C PRO A 54 25.62 14.60 -6.04
N HIS A 55 24.84 14.18 -5.04
CA HIS A 55 24.23 15.04 -4.03
C HIS A 55 24.98 15.05 -2.68
N LEU A 56 26.12 14.35 -2.58
CA LEU A 56 26.87 14.22 -1.33
C LEU A 56 27.24 15.59 -0.74
N PHE A 57 27.57 16.56 -1.57
CA PHE A 57 27.93 17.92 -1.18
C PHE A 57 26.76 18.67 -0.54
N GLN A 58 25.56 18.52 -1.09
CA GLN A 58 24.34 19.08 -0.53
C GLN A 58 23.96 18.40 0.79
N ILE A 59 24.15 17.08 0.88
CA ILE A 59 23.84 16.28 2.09
C ILE A 59 24.81 16.61 3.23
N THR A 60 26.12 16.66 2.98
CA THR A 60 27.12 16.81 4.06
C THR A 60 27.59 18.25 4.26
N GLY A 61 27.21 19.17 3.37
CA GLY A 61 27.64 20.56 3.42
C GLY A 61 29.04 20.81 2.87
N LEU A 62 29.61 19.87 2.12
CA LEU A 62 30.91 20.04 1.48
C LEU A 62 30.82 20.90 0.21
N PRO A 63 31.73 21.87 -0.03
CA PRO A 63 32.66 22.48 0.92
C PRO A 63 32.01 23.64 1.69
N GLY A 64 32.45 23.87 2.93
CA GLY A 64 32.27 25.18 3.57
C GLY A 64 30.92 25.46 4.24
N SER A 65 29.97 24.51 4.30
CA SER A 65 28.68 24.70 4.96
C SER A 65 28.43 23.68 6.08
N GLU A 66 27.54 24.05 7.00
CA GLU A 66 27.01 23.17 8.05
C GLU A 66 25.68 22.58 7.60
N ARG A 67 25.45 21.30 7.95
CA ARG A 67 24.16 20.63 7.77
C ARG A 67 23.76 19.96 9.06
N THR A 68 22.59 20.27 9.59
CA THR A 68 22.05 19.62 10.77
C THR A 68 20.74 18.92 10.42
N TYR A 69 20.66 17.63 10.72
CA TYR A 69 19.47 16.81 10.49
C TYR A 69 18.84 16.45 11.82
N LEU A 70 17.52 16.66 11.93
CA LEU A 70 16.72 16.20 13.04
C LEU A 70 16.24 14.78 12.74
N ILE A 71 16.72 13.80 13.51
CA ILE A 71 16.37 12.39 13.37
C ILE A 71 15.34 12.05 14.45
N LEU A 72 14.17 11.58 14.05
CA LEU A 72 13.10 11.12 14.93
C LEU A 72 13.16 9.61 15.04
N PHE A 73 13.17 9.10 16.26
CA PHE A 73 13.00 7.67 16.53
C PHE A 73 11.56 7.43 16.93
N GLN A 74 10.87 6.66 16.09
CA GLN A 74 9.44 6.46 16.17
C GLN A 74 9.13 5.03 16.60
N ASN A 75 8.22 4.85 17.55
CA ASN A 75 7.74 3.53 17.96
C ASN A 75 6.46 3.19 17.21
N ASP A 76 6.58 2.43 16.12
CA ASP A 76 5.48 2.02 15.24
C ASP A 76 4.56 0.97 15.86
N THR A 77 4.85 0.49 17.09
CA THR A 77 3.88 -0.26 17.92
C THR A 77 2.86 0.64 18.63
N GLU A 78 3.09 1.95 18.64
CA GLU A 78 2.11 3.01 18.90
C GLU A 78 1.96 3.82 17.62
N LEU A 79 1.19 3.29 16.67
CA LEU A 79 1.14 3.77 15.30
C LEU A 79 0.66 5.24 15.25
N ARG A 80 1.29 6.00 14.37
CA ARG A 80 0.95 7.39 14.03
C ARG A 80 0.84 7.50 12.50
N PRO A 81 0.26 8.60 12.01
CA PRO A 81 0.01 8.77 10.59
C PRO A 81 1.25 8.64 9.68
N THR A 82 2.42 9.06 10.16
CA THR A 82 3.69 9.05 9.40
C THR A 82 4.75 8.14 10.01
N GLY A 83 4.34 7.10 10.76
CA GLY A 83 5.23 6.14 11.39
C GLY A 83 4.75 5.78 12.78
N GLY A 84 5.63 5.80 13.76
CA GLY A 84 5.28 5.59 15.16
C GLY A 84 5.19 6.85 16.02
N PHE A 85 4.83 6.67 17.29
CA PHE A 85 4.95 7.70 18.31
C PHE A 85 6.41 8.15 18.45
N ILE A 86 6.66 9.46 18.47
CA ILE A 86 8.04 9.99 18.58
C ILE A 86 8.51 9.82 20.03
N THR A 87 9.40 8.84 20.26
CA THR A 87 9.89 8.49 21.60
C THR A 87 11.16 9.25 21.97
N SER A 88 11.99 9.56 20.99
CA SER A 88 13.25 10.29 21.16
C SER A 88 13.66 10.93 19.85
N TYR A 89 14.63 11.84 19.91
CA TYR A 89 15.21 12.45 18.72
C TYR A 89 16.71 12.60 18.85
N ALA A 90 17.37 12.84 17.72
CA ALA A 90 18.78 13.17 17.68
C ALA A 90 19.10 14.28 16.68
N LEU A 91 20.16 15.01 16.94
CA LEU A 91 20.76 15.95 16.00
C LEU A 91 22.03 15.33 15.40
N LEU A 92 22.05 15.15 14.09
CA LEU A 92 23.23 14.78 13.32
C LEU A 92 23.74 16.03 12.60
N THR A 93 24.92 16.51 13.00
CA THR A 93 25.54 17.70 12.40
C THR A 93 26.74 17.30 11.56
N PHE A 94 26.84 17.89 10.38
CA PHE A 94 28.01 17.86 9.52
C PHE A 94 28.63 19.24 9.48
N HIS A 95 29.95 19.31 9.71
CA HIS A 95 30.75 20.51 9.57
C HIS A 95 31.77 20.31 8.46
N HIS A 96 31.63 21.07 7.37
CA HIS A 96 32.49 20.97 6.18
C HIS A 96 32.57 19.54 5.60
N GLY A 97 31.44 18.84 5.54
CA GLY A 97 31.37 17.49 5.00
C GLY A 97 31.68 16.37 5.99
N LEU A 98 32.12 16.69 7.21
CA LEU A 98 32.47 15.70 8.23
C LEU A 98 31.41 15.67 9.35
N PRO A 99 30.89 14.48 9.73
CA PRO A 99 29.97 14.39 10.86
C PRO A 99 30.70 14.76 12.15
N THR A 100 30.14 15.68 12.92
CA THR A 100 30.70 16.10 14.23
C THR A 100 30.20 15.24 15.38
N GLY A 101 29.15 14.46 15.16
CA GLY A 101 28.57 13.53 16.13
C GLY A 101 27.06 13.42 15.99
N ILE A 102 26.45 12.57 16.83
CA ILE A 102 25.00 12.45 16.99
C ILE A 102 24.66 12.77 18.44
N SER A 103 23.80 13.77 18.65
CA SER A 103 23.35 14.17 19.98
C SER A 103 21.92 13.67 20.23
N PHE A 104 21.77 12.64 21.07
CA PHE A 104 20.48 12.03 21.43
C PHE A 104 19.81 12.78 22.59
N GLN A 105 18.50 12.97 22.46
CA GLN A 105 17.65 13.68 23.42
C GLN A 105 16.33 12.94 23.63
N ASP A 106 15.78 13.04 24.83
CA ASP A 106 14.47 12.51 25.19
C ASP A 106 13.36 13.54 24.87
N VAL A 107 12.20 13.08 24.39
CA VAL A 107 11.07 13.97 24.05
C VAL A 107 10.41 14.61 25.28
N TYR A 108 10.63 14.07 26.48
CA TYR A 108 10.17 14.66 27.75
C TYR A 108 11.22 15.57 28.41
N GLY A 109 12.36 15.78 27.73
CA GLY A 109 13.41 16.69 28.19
C GLY A 109 13.12 18.14 27.82
N THR A 110 14.20 18.91 27.60
CA THR A 110 14.13 20.36 27.31
C THR A 110 13.31 20.72 26.08
N ILE A 111 13.00 19.76 25.20
CA ILE A 111 12.17 19.98 24.02
C ILE A 111 10.71 20.27 24.38
N ASP A 112 10.25 19.78 25.54
CA ASP A 112 8.88 19.93 26.05
C ASP A 112 8.75 21.14 27.02
N ASP A 113 9.86 21.86 27.28
CA ASP A 113 9.90 23.07 28.11
C ASP A 113 9.32 24.30 27.37
N HIS A 114 8.08 24.20 26.92
CA HIS A 114 7.33 25.27 26.27
C HIS A 114 5.87 25.30 26.74
N ALA A 115 5.15 26.37 26.38
CA ALA A 115 3.71 26.39 26.59
C ALA A 115 3.05 25.37 25.65
N TYR A 116 2.31 24.42 26.21
CA TYR A 116 1.57 23.43 25.41
C TYR A 116 0.49 24.11 24.57
N LEU A 117 0.29 23.59 23.36
CA LEU A 117 -0.77 24.07 22.48
C LEU A 117 -2.06 23.29 22.73
N THR A 118 -3.19 23.91 22.38
CA THR A 118 -4.48 23.20 22.40
C THR A 118 -4.42 22.03 21.42
N PRO A 119 -4.73 20.79 21.85
CA PRO A 119 -4.77 19.66 20.95
C PRO A 119 -5.83 19.86 19.85
N PRO A 120 -5.46 19.67 18.57
CA PRO A 120 -6.45 19.63 17.50
C PRO A 120 -7.26 18.35 17.55
N TYR A 121 -8.43 18.34 16.92
CA TYR A 121 -9.17 17.12 16.66
C TYR A 121 -8.32 16.15 15.79
N PRO A 122 -8.27 14.84 16.09
CA PRO A 122 -9.02 14.11 17.13
C PRO A 122 -8.29 13.97 18.49
N LEU A 123 -7.10 14.53 18.66
CA LEU A 123 -6.30 14.38 19.89
C LEU A 123 -7.03 14.86 21.12
N ASP A 124 -7.78 15.96 20.98
CA ASP A 124 -8.52 16.55 22.09
C ASP A 124 -9.55 15.58 22.69
N VAL A 125 -10.12 14.71 21.86
CA VAL A 125 -11.02 13.63 22.26
C VAL A 125 -10.22 12.41 22.76
N LEU A 126 -9.25 11.93 21.97
CA LEU A 126 -8.60 10.65 22.22
C LEU A 126 -7.61 10.65 23.37
N LEU A 127 -6.89 11.76 23.57
CA LEU A 127 -5.98 11.96 24.69
C LEU A 127 -6.66 12.66 25.87
N GLU A 128 -7.98 12.86 25.78
CA GLU A 128 -8.81 13.46 26.82
C GLU A 128 -8.20 14.79 27.28
N LYS A 129 -8.35 15.87 26.50
CA LYS A 129 -7.66 17.16 26.73
C LYS A 129 -7.76 17.74 28.15
N ASP A 130 -8.78 17.34 28.91
CA ASP A 130 -9.07 17.79 30.27
C ASP A 130 -8.54 16.80 31.33
N SER A 131 -7.82 15.75 30.93
CA SER A 131 -7.17 14.77 31.79
C SER A 131 -5.98 15.37 32.52
N GLU A 132 -5.80 14.97 33.79
CA GLU A 132 -4.64 15.35 34.61
C GLU A 132 -3.31 14.80 34.04
N THR A 133 -3.35 13.85 33.11
CA THR A 133 -2.16 13.17 32.58
C THR A 133 -1.70 13.69 31.22
N TYR A 134 -2.49 14.53 30.53
CA TYR A 134 -2.14 15.06 29.21
C TYR A 134 -1.99 16.58 29.25
N ASN A 135 -0.75 17.05 29.12
CA ASN A 135 -0.41 18.47 29.25
C ASN A 135 -0.79 19.32 28.02
N GLY A 136 -1.20 18.70 26.92
CA GLY A 136 -1.53 19.36 25.66
C GLY A 136 -0.61 18.95 24.50
N HIS A 137 -0.84 19.57 23.33
CA HIS A 137 -0.14 19.24 22.09
C HIS A 137 1.30 19.73 22.11
N SER A 138 2.24 18.82 21.84
CA SER A 138 3.68 19.09 21.86
C SER A 138 4.43 18.31 20.79
N PHE A 139 5.77 18.47 20.79
CA PHE A 139 6.68 17.88 19.81
C PHE A 139 6.46 16.38 19.55
N ARG A 140 6.11 15.60 20.58
CA ARG A 140 5.92 14.15 20.50
C ARG A 140 4.71 13.71 19.66
N ASP A 141 3.74 14.60 19.49
CA ASP A 141 2.49 14.37 18.76
C ASP A 141 2.45 15.13 17.41
N ALA A 142 3.55 15.78 17.02
CA ALA A 142 3.65 16.62 15.82
C ALA A 142 3.63 15.86 14.47
N ASN A 143 3.40 14.54 14.48
CA ASN A 143 3.41 13.68 13.29
C ASN A 143 2.01 13.17 12.88
N MET A 144 0.99 13.99 13.17
CA MET A 144 -0.45 13.74 12.99
C MET A 144 -0.97 13.81 11.55
N HIS A 145 -0.26 14.53 10.70
CA HIS A 145 -0.63 14.70 9.31
C HIS A 145 -0.27 13.43 8.53
N PRO A 146 -1.11 12.91 7.62
CA PRO A 146 -0.78 11.71 6.85
C PRO A 146 0.35 11.94 5.84
N ASP A 147 0.53 13.19 5.38
CA ASP A 147 1.68 13.62 4.59
C ASP A 147 2.86 14.00 5.50
N PHE A 148 3.98 13.29 5.38
CA PHE A 148 5.15 13.53 6.24
C PHE A 148 5.85 14.87 5.97
N THR A 149 5.70 15.47 4.79
CA THR A 149 6.27 16.80 4.50
C THR A 149 5.53 17.91 5.25
N GLN A 150 4.23 17.72 5.51
CA GLN A 150 3.44 18.60 6.37
C GLN A 150 3.77 18.37 7.84
N SER A 151 3.83 17.10 8.29
CA SER A 151 4.29 16.79 9.65
C SER A 151 5.69 17.32 9.93
N LYS A 152 6.61 17.25 8.96
CA LYS A 152 7.94 17.86 9.09
C LYS A 152 7.87 19.35 9.43
N THR A 153 6.94 20.07 8.82
CA THR A 153 6.78 21.52 9.08
C THR A 153 6.39 21.77 10.52
N GLU A 154 5.43 21.00 11.05
CA GLU A 154 4.99 21.08 12.44
C GLU A 154 6.08 20.64 13.43
N ILE A 155 6.77 19.53 13.15
CA ILE A 155 7.91 19.03 13.94
C ILE A 155 9.00 20.11 14.08
N VAL A 156 9.37 20.78 12.98
CA VAL A 156 10.39 21.84 13.01
C VAL A 156 9.88 23.07 13.77
N GLN A 157 8.59 23.40 13.68
CA GLN A 157 8.00 24.48 14.46
C GLN A 157 8.09 24.22 15.97
N PHE A 158 7.68 23.03 16.43
CA PHE A 158 7.83 22.64 17.83
C PHE A 158 9.29 22.62 18.27
N PHE A 159 10.19 22.09 17.43
CA PHE A 159 11.61 22.07 17.74
C PHE A 159 12.19 23.48 17.99
N HIS A 160 11.79 24.46 17.19
CA HIS A 160 12.26 25.84 17.34
C HIS A 160 11.68 26.58 18.55
N LEU A 161 10.63 26.07 19.22
CA LEU A 161 10.13 26.70 20.45
C LEU A 161 11.21 26.72 21.54
N THR A 162 12.04 25.69 21.59
CA THR A 162 13.12 25.54 22.59
C THR A 162 14.51 25.66 21.96
N ASN A 163 14.62 25.60 20.62
CA ASN A 163 15.87 25.71 19.87
C ASN A 163 15.83 26.77 18.75
N PRO A 164 15.51 28.05 19.04
CA PRO A 164 15.16 29.06 18.02
C PRO A 164 16.29 29.45 17.06
N ASN A 165 17.55 29.18 17.41
CA ASN A 165 18.72 29.57 16.60
C ASN A 165 19.31 28.41 15.79
N THR A 166 18.73 27.21 15.88
CA THR A 166 19.26 26.01 15.24
C THR A 166 18.69 25.89 13.82
N SER A 167 19.55 25.81 12.80
CA SER A 167 19.09 25.59 11.43
C SER A 167 18.96 24.10 11.13
N ILE A 168 17.76 23.66 10.75
CA ILE A 168 17.51 22.28 10.32
C ILE A 168 17.58 22.19 8.80
N SER A 169 18.39 21.26 8.28
CA SER A 169 18.57 20.97 6.85
C SER A 169 17.65 19.85 6.33
N GLY A 170 16.96 19.16 7.23
CA GLY A 170 16.00 18.10 6.93
C GLY A 170 15.58 17.34 8.19
N VAL A 171 14.45 16.64 8.10
CA VAL A 171 13.94 15.76 9.16
C VAL A 171 13.89 14.32 8.64
N TRP A 172 14.45 13.40 9.40
CA TRP A 172 14.49 11.97 9.08
C TRP A 172 13.73 11.20 10.14
N ALA A 173 12.73 10.43 9.75
CA ALA A 173 12.02 9.54 10.67
C ALA A 173 12.50 8.10 10.49
N VAL A 174 12.73 7.41 11.61
CA VAL A 174 13.19 6.03 11.66
C VAL A 174 12.28 5.28 12.63
N ASN A 175 11.48 4.36 12.08
CA ASN A 175 10.60 3.50 12.86
C ASN A 175 11.39 2.44 13.64
N PHE A 176 10.77 1.89 14.68
CA PHE A 176 11.40 0.93 15.57
C PHE A 176 11.70 -0.41 14.87
N SER A 177 10.85 -0.82 13.92
CA SER A 177 11.11 -1.94 13.00
C SER A 177 12.49 -1.89 12.32
N VAL A 178 13.01 -0.70 12.01
CA VAL A 178 14.37 -0.52 11.43
C VAL A 178 15.46 -1.03 12.40
N LEU A 179 15.25 -0.88 13.71
CA LEU A 179 16.20 -1.34 14.72
C LEU A 179 16.17 -2.87 14.87
N GLU A 180 15.00 -3.49 14.75
CA GLU A 180 14.83 -4.95 14.66
C GLU A 180 15.55 -5.49 13.42
N ASP A 181 15.45 -4.82 12.28
CA ASP A 181 16.15 -5.16 11.05
C ASP A 181 17.68 -5.03 11.16
N LEU A 182 18.17 -3.97 11.80
CA LEU A 182 19.61 -3.76 12.03
C LEU A 182 20.20 -4.80 12.98
N THR A 183 19.46 -5.20 14.02
CA THR A 183 19.87 -6.32 14.90
C THR A 183 19.86 -7.65 14.16
N GLN A 184 18.95 -7.86 13.21
CA GLN A 184 19.00 -9.05 12.34
C GLN A 184 20.25 -9.06 11.44
N LEU A 185 20.61 -7.92 10.85
CA LEU A 185 21.76 -7.80 9.95
C LEU A 185 23.10 -8.06 10.65
N TYR A 186 23.30 -7.46 11.82
CA TYR A 186 24.56 -7.56 12.56
C TYR A 186 24.61 -8.75 13.53
N GLY A 187 23.48 -9.42 13.75
CA GLY A 187 23.33 -10.43 14.78
C GLY A 187 23.13 -9.83 16.17
N PRO A 188 23.09 -10.66 17.22
CA PRO A 188 22.88 -10.21 18.59
C PRO A 188 23.84 -9.09 18.99
N LEU A 189 23.30 -7.97 19.48
CA LEU A 189 24.05 -6.78 19.88
C LEU A 189 24.11 -6.68 21.40
N THR A 190 25.32 -6.59 21.96
CA THR A 190 25.48 -6.35 23.40
C THR A 190 25.41 -4.86 23.72
N VAL A 191 24.46 -4.46 24.56
CA VAL A 191 24.23 -3.09 25.03
C VAL A 191 24.11 -3.11 26.54
N ASP A 192 24.93 -2.34 27.25
CA ASP A 192 24.88 -2.21 28.72
C ASP A 192 24.86 -3.54 29.51
N ASN A 193 25.53 -4.57 28.98
CA ASN A 193 25.60 -5.98 29.45
C ASN A 193 24.40 -6.87 29.13
N GLU A 194 23.43 -6.36 28.39
CA GLU A 194 22.32 -7.14 27.85
C GLU A 194 22.57 -7.51 26.39
N THR A 195 22.08 -8.68 25.97
CA THR A 195 22.19 -9.12 24.58
C THR A 195 20.84 -8.95 23.89
N LEU A 196 20.79 -7.98 22.98
CA LEU A 196 19.60 -7.62 22.24
C LEU A 196 19.57 -8.35 20.90
N THR A 197 18.46 -9.01 20.63
CA THR A 197 18.19 -9.73 19.38
C THR A 197 16.94 -9.13 18.74
N ARG A 198 16.68 -9.42 17.46
CA ARG A 198 15.45 -8.99 16.78
C ARG A 198 14.18 -9.27 17.60
N THR A 199 14.11 -10.44 18.24
CA THR A 199 12.92 -10.87 18.99
C THR A 199 12.85 -10.31 20.41
N THR A 200 13.99 -10.01 21.04
CA THR A 200 14.04 -9.52 22.44
C THR A 200 14.15 -8.00 22.53
N LEU A 201 14.54 -7.32 21.44
CA LEU A 201 14.81 -5.89 21.42
C LEU A 201 13.63 -5.07 21.95
N PHE A 202 12.42 -5.37 21.47
CA PHE A 202 11.21 -4.68 21.89
C PHE A 202 10.95 -4.84 23.39
N GLU A 203 10.83 -6.08 23.86
CA GLU A 203 10.51 -6.36 25.26
C GLU A 203 11.56 -5.77 26.21
N THR A 204 12.84 -5.89 25.88
CA THR A 204 13.92 -5.35 26.70
C THR A 204 13.87 -3.83 26.78
N LEU A 205 13.74 -3.15 25.63
CA LEU A 205 13.67 -1.69 25.62
C LEU A 205 12.41 -1.19 26.32
N GLU A 206 11.27 -1.88 26.17
CA GLU A 206 10.03 -1.50 26.83
C GLU A 206 10.05 -1.71 28.33
N ASN A 207 10.62 -2.82 28.83
CA ASN A 207 10.76 -3.05 30.27
C ASN A 207 11.58 -1.94 30.94
N GLU A 208 12.68 -1.51 30.30
CA GLU A 208 13.50 -0.38 30.74
C GLU A 208 12.76 0.97 30.69
N VAL A 209 11.70 1.10 29.88
CA VAL A 209 10.84 2.31 29.84
C VAL A 209 9.71 2.21 30.87
N SER A 210 9.14 1.02 31.09
CA SER A 210 7.95 0.81 31.93
C SER A 210 8.24 0.82 33.43
N ASP A 211 9.46 0.50 33.84
CA ASP A 211 9.87 0.49 35.26
C ASP A 211 10.03 1.90 35.87
N ILE A 212 9.74 2.95 35.11
CA ILE A 212 9.87 4.36 35.51
C ILE A 212 8.49 5.02 35.57
N ASP A 213 8.21 5.68 36.69
CA ASP A 213 7.02 6.52 36.82
C ASP A 213 7.10 7.72 35.86
N ARG A 214 6.27 7.68 34.81
CA ARG A 214 6.19 8.72 33.76
C ARG A 214 5.63 10.05 34.27
N HIS A 215 5.14 10.11 35.51
CA HIS A 215 4.66 11.33 36.15
C HIS A 215 5.69 11.94 37.13
N ASN A 216 6.87 11.32 37.27
CA ASN A 216 7.94 11.81 38.11
C ASN A 216 9.09 12.41 37.26
N LEU A 217 9.15 13.75 37.21
CA LEU A 217 10.17 14.51 36.47
C LEU A 217 11.62 14.18 36.91
N GLU A 218 11.85 13.84 38.18
CA GLU A 218 13.17 13.47 38.71
C GLU A 218 13.58 12.06 38.25
N ALA A 219 12.62 11.13 38.17
CA ALA A 219 12.85 9.79 37.63
C ALA A 219 13.06 9.79 36.10
N LEU A 220 12.34 10.65 35.37
CA LEU A 220 12.52 10.85 33.92
C LEU A 220 13.87 11.48 33.58
N SER A 221 14.31 12.50 34.33
CA SER A 221 15.60 13.18 34.08
C SER A 221 16.83 12.35 34.44
N GLY A 222 16.71 11.36 35.34
CA GLY A 222 17.79 10.44 35.72
C GLY A 222 17.93 9.20 34.82
N ARG A 223 17.06 9.04 33.82
CA ARG A 223 16.97 7.83 32.99
C ARG A 223 18.22 7.64 32.11
N LYS A 224 18.90 6.51 32.27
CA LYS A 224 19.88 6.05 31.28
C LYS A 224 19.12 5.59 30.04
N SER A 225 19.31 6.27 28.91
CA SER A 225 18.71 5.87 27.65
C SER A 225 19.47 4.67 27.06
N ILE A 226 18.95 3.46 27.30
CA ILE A 226 19.41 2.24 26.61
C ILE A 226 19.33 2.39 25.07
N ILE A 227 18.38 3.19 24.57
CA ILE A 227 18.26 3.57 23.15
C ILE A 227 19.51 4.30 22.66
N LYS A 228 20.04 5.25 23.45
CA LYS A 228 21.30 5.95 23.12
C LYS A 228 22.48 4.98 23.07
N SER A 229 22.59 4.09 24.05
CA SER A 229 23.63 3.05 24.08
C SER A 229 23.52 2.12 22.87
N PHE A 230 22.32 1.66 22.56
CA PHE A 230 22.00 0.82 21.40
C PHE A 230 22.38 1.50 20.09
N ALA A 231 21.95 2.74 19.87
CA ALA A 231 22.28 3.49 18.67
C ALA A 231 23.80 3.68 18.52
N GLY A 232 24.52 3.92 19.62
CA GLY A 232 25.98 3.95 19.63
C GLY A 232 26.64 2.62 19.22
N VAL A 233 26.06 1.49 19.64
CA VAL A 233 26.52 0.15 19.23
C VAL A 233 26.24 -0.09 17.74
N VAL A 234 25.05 0.27 17.24
CA VAL A 234 24.70 0.15 15.82
C VAL A 234 25.63 0.99 14.94
N VAL A 235 25.82 2.28 15.26
CA VAL A 235 26.72 3.17 14.50
C VAL A 235 28.14 2.61 14.46
N ARG A 236 28.63 2.04 15.57
CA ARG A 236 29.92 1.36 15.62
C ARG A 236 29.96 0.18 14.65
N HIS A 237 28.92 -0.65 14.61
CA HIS A 237 28.84 -1.76 13.65
C HIS A 237 28.81 -1.28 12.21
N MET A 238 28.10 -0.19 11.90
CA MET A 238 28.05 0.41 10.57
C MET A 238 29.44 0.90 10.12
N ILE A 239 30.22 1.52 11.01
CA ILE A 239 31.55 2.08 10.68
C ILE A 239 32.61 0.96 10.58
N PHE A 240 32.62 0.03 11.54
CA PHE A 240 33.72 -0.93 11.70
C PHE A 240 33.48 -2.28 11.01
N ASN A 241 32.33 -2.50 10.36
CA ASN A 241 32.07 -3.68 9.53
C ASN A 241 31.88 -3.30 8.04
N PRO A 242 32.91 -2.80 7.35
CA PRO A 242 32.82 -2.36 5.97
C PRO A 242 32.33 -3.46 5.00
N TRP A 243 32.66 -4.72 5.27
CA TRP A 243 32.17 -5.89 4.52
C TRP A 243 30.65 -6.05 4.53
N LYS A 244 29.92 -5.41 5.46
CA LYS A 244 28.46 -5.40 5.53
C LYS A 244 27.81 -4.19 4.85
N TRP A 245 28.58 -3.28 4.26
CA TRP A 245 28.02 -2.07 3.66
C TRP A 245 27.06 -2.34 2.51
N ARG A 246 27.28 -3.44 1.77
CA ARG A 246 26.36 -3.81 0.70
C ARG A 246 24.99 -4.20 1.26
N GLU A 247 24.96 -5.15 2.18
CA GLU A 247 23.73 -5.61 2.83
C GLU A 247 23.05 -4.47 3.61
N LEU A 248 23.83 -3.62 4.29
CA LEU A 248 23.31 -2.42 4.96
C LEU A 248 22.65 -1.46 3.96
N SER A 249 23.27 -1.21 2.80
CA SER A 249 22.69 -0.33 1.78
C SER A 249 21.38 -0.87 1.23
N GLU A 250 21.29 -2.19 1.06
CA GLU A 250 20.08 -2.87 0.59
C GLU A 250 18.98 -2.79 1.66
N LEU A 251 19.32 -3.02 2.92
CA LEU A 251 18.40 -2.91 4.05
C LEU A 251 17.84 -1.48 4.21
N VAL A 252 18.70 -0.47 4.07
CA VAL A 252 18.27 0.95 4.12
C VAL A 252 17.32 1.26 2.96
N VAL A 253 17.62 0.79 1.74
CA VAL A 253 16.74 1.00 0.58
C VAL A 253 15.41 0.26 0.73
N GLN A 254 15.43 -0.96 1.28
CA GLN A 254 14.23 -1.71 1.63
C GLN A 254 13.36 -0.91 2.60
N ASN A 255 13.93 -0.47 3.72
CA ASN A 255 13.21 0.32 4.73
C ASN A 255 12.72 1.68 4.22
N LEU A 256 13.41 2.29 3.24
CA LEU A 256 12.93 3.50 2.57
C LEU A 256 11.74 3.22 1.66
N ASN A 257 11.77 2.12 0.89
CA ASN A 257 10.65 1.70 0.04
C ASN A 257 9.43 1.26 0.86
N GLU A 258 9.67 0.63 2.00
CA GLU A 258 8.64 0.19 2.95
C GLU A 258 8.11 1.32 3.83
N LYS A 259 8.66 2.53 3.67
CA LYS A 259 8.34 3.72 4.47
C LYS A 259 8.60 3.52 5.97
N SER A 260 9.49 2.61 6.35
CA SER A 260 10.01 2.47 7.71
C SER A 260 11.08 3.54 8.02
N ILE A 261 11.68 4.11 6.97
CA ILE A 261 12.48 5.32 7.02
C ILE A 261 11.84 6.36 6.10
N LEU A 262 11.66 7.58 6.59
CA LEU A 262 11.22 8.72 5.79
C LEU A 262 12.26 9.85 5.86
N LEU A 263 12.59 10.45 4.73
CA LEU A 263 13.64 11.46 4.63
C LEU A 263 13.12 12.73 3.95
N THR A 264 13.16 13.85 4.66
CA THR A 264 12.91 15.17 4.09
C THR A 264 14.17 16.02 4.08
N PHE A 265 14.25 16.95 3.13
CA PHE A 265 15.37 17.88 3.00
C PHE A 265 14.86 19.27 2.67
N GLU A 266 15.48 20.30 3.23
CA GLU A 266 15.21 21.70 2.85
C GLU A 266 15.80 22.05 1.47
N ASN A 267 16.80 21.29 1.01
CA ASN A 267 17.35 21.48 -0.33
C ASN A 267 16.37 20.99 -1.41
N ALA A 268 15.92 21.90 -2.27
CA ALA A 268 14.94 21.61 -3.33
C ALA A 268 15.36 20.53 -4.34
N SER A 269 16.66 20.29 -4.56
CA SER A 269 17.11 19.19 -5.43
C SER A 269 16.98 17.85 -4.72
N LEU A 270 17.31 17.78 -3.43
CA LEU A 270 17.19 16.56 -2.63
C LEU A 270 15.72 16.24 -2.35
N SER A 271 14.91 17.23 -1.98
CA SER A 271 13.46 17.04 -1.77
C SER A 271 12.78 16.46 -3.00
N ARG A 272 13.01 17.02 -4.21
CA ARG A 272 12.48 16.42 -5.45
C ARG A 272 12.96 15.00 -5.69
N LYS A 273 14.19 14.67 -5.30
CA LYS A 273 14.75 13.32 -5.47
C LYS A 273 14.13 12.32 -4.48
N MET A 274 13.83 12.75 -3.24
CA MET A 274 13.08 11.93 -2.28
C MET A 274 11.66 11.67 -2.77
N ALA A 275 10.96 12.72 -3.21
CA ALA A 275 9.60 12.62 -3.77
C ALA A 275 9.54 11.66 -4.96
N GLN A 276 10.54 11.68 -5.85
CA GLN A 276 10.63 10.75 -6.99
C GLN A 276 10.68 9.27 -6.60
N PHE A 277 11.21 8.96 -5.41
CA PHE A 277 11.27 7.59 -4.89
C PHE A 277 10.20 7.34 -3.83
N HIS A 278 9.32 8.31 -3.55
CA HIS A 278 8.32 8.29 -2.47
C HIS A 278 8.92 8.12 -1.06
N TRP A 279 10.21 8.44 -0.89
CA TRP A 279 10.95 8.27 0.37
C TRP A 279 10.77 9.41 1.37
N ASP A 280 10.10 10.49 0.98
CA ASP A 280 9.72 11.60 1.87
C ASP A 280 8.31 11.46 2.44
N GLY A 281 7.58 10.39 2.12
CA GLY A 281 6.24 10.14 2.65
C GLY A 281 5.21 11.22 2.29
N HIS A 282 5.44 11.99 1.22
CA HIS A 282 4.46 12.96 0.73
C HIS A 282 3.27 12.23 0.09
N LEU A 283 2.08 12.81 0.22
CA LEU A 283 0.93 12.38 -0.55
C LEU A 283 1.03 12.97 -1.96
N PRO A 284 1.01 12.15 -3.03
CA PRO A 284 1.20 12.67 -4.37
C PRO A 284 0.12 13.69 -4.75
N PRO A 285 0.47 14.86 -5.31
CA PRO A 285 -0.53 15.82 -5.75
C PRO A 285 -1.30 15.30 -6.98
N GLU A 286 -2.47 15.88 -7.23
CA GLU A 286 -3.22 15.61 -8.46
C GLU A 286 -2.44 16.09 -9.70
N ASN A 287 -2.43 15.28 -10.76
CA ASN A 287 -1.84 15.64 -12.04
C ASN A 287 -2.95 15.78 -13.09
N PRO A 288 -3.32 17.01 -13.49
CA PRO A 288 -4.41 17.22 -14.45
C PRO A 288 -4.17 16.59 -15.82
N LYS A 289 -2.92 16.28 -16.18
CA LYS A 289 -2.58 15.62 -17.46
C LYS A 289 -2.71 14.10 -17.39
N SER A 290 -2.78 13.55 -16.18
CA SER A 290 -2.89 12.11 -15.92
C SER A 290 -3.72 11.93 -14.65
N PRO A 291 -5.05 12.16 -14.71
CA PRO A 291 -5.95 11.92 -13.58
C PRO A 291 -5.70 10.52 -13.00
N THR A 292 -5.59 10.43 -11.68
CA THR A 292 -5.24 9.19 -10.98
C THR A 292 -6.07 9.13 -9.72
N ASP A 293 -6.87 8.08 -9.56
CA ASP A 293 -7.57 7.82 -8.31
C ASP A 293 -6.57 7.37 -7.25
N ARG A 294 -6.88 7.64 -5.98
CA ARG A 294 -6.00 7.29 -4.86
C ARG A 294 -6.78 6.80 -3.67
N LEU A 295 -6.25 5.77 -3.02
CA LEU A 295 -6.73 5.28 -1.74
C LEU A 295 -5.61 5.42 -0.70
N VAL A 296 -5.87 6.20 0.34
CA VAL A 296 -5.01 6.31 1.52
C VAL A 296 -5.81 5.88 2.74
N VAL A 297 -5.46 4.74 3.33
CA VAL A 297 -6.01 4.31 4.62
C VAL A 297 -4.96 4.60 5.68
N ASN A 298 -5.31 5.36 6.71
CA ASN A 298 -4.38 5.85 7.71
C ASN A 298 -4.97 5.68 9.11
N VAL A 299 -4.27 4.92 9.97
CA VAL A 299 -4.68 4.66 11.35
C VAL A 299 -3.70 5.31 12.32
N ALA A 300 -4.22 5.92 13.38
CA ALA A 300 -3.41 6.44 14.48
C ALA A 300 -3.88 5.87 15.81
N ASN A 301 -2.96 5.35 16.63
CA ASN A 301 -3.22 4.80 17.96
C ASN A 301 -2.87 5.83 19.04
N TYR A 302 -3.86 6.37 19.73
CA TYR A 302 -3.67 7.32 20.83
C TYR A 302 -4.02 6.72 22.19
N GLY A 303 -4.10 5.40 22.30
CA GLY A 303 -4.43 4.70 23.55
C GLY A 303 -3.29 4.64 24.56
N GLY A 304 -2.07 5.07 24.19
CA GLY A 304 -0.87 4.98 25.03
C GLY A 304 -0.36 3.55 25.27
N MET A 305 -0.98 2.56 24.61
CA MET A 305 -0.63 1.15 24.61
C MET A 305 0.06 0.79 23.30
N LYS A 306 0.97 -0.19 23.35
CA LYS A 306 1.77 -0.67 22.20
C LYS A 306 1.06 -1.76 21.40
N SER A 307 -0.26 -1.61 21.32
CA SER A 307 -1.17 -2.63 20.82
C SER A 307 -1.05 -2.84 19.31
N ASP A 308 -0.47 -1.92 18.53
CA ASP A 308 -0.30 -2.08 17.07
C ASP A 308 0.54 -3.30 16.69
N ARG A 309 1.41 -3.78 17.59
CA ARG A 309 2.14 -5.05 17.43
C ARG A 309 1.21 -6.27 17.33
N TYR A 310 -0.04 -6.13 17.78
CA TYR A 310 -1.07 -7.18 17.82
C TYR A 310 -2.32 -6.82 17.02
N ILE A 311 -2.27 -5.78 16.17
CA ILE A 311 -3.37 -5.43 15.28
C ILE A 311 -3.06 -5.93 13.87
N THR A 312 -3.99 -6.68 13.28
CA THR A 312 -4.00 -6.91 11.83
C THR A 312 -5.04 -6.03 11.16
N ARG A 313 -4.76 -5.62 9.92
CA ARG A 313 -5.65 -4.76 9.12
C ARG A 313 -5.86 -5.40 7.75
N GLU A 314 -7.12 -5.53 7.38
CA GLU A 314 -7.55 -6.03 6.08
C GLU A 314 -8.37 -4.93 5.39
N VAL A 315 -7.99 -4.58 4.16
CA VAL A 315 -8.62 -3.53 3.37
C VAL A 315 -9.19 -4.13 2.09
N HIS A 316 -10.51 -4.08 1.94
CA HIS A 316 -11.20 -4.48 0.72
C HIS A 316 -11.73 -3.24 0.01
N TYR A 317 -11.33 -3.00 -1.24
CA TYR A 317 -11.80 -1.86 -2.02
C TYR A 317 -12.36 -2.32 -3.37
N GLY A 318 -13.68 -2.23 -3.50
CA GLY A 318 -14.42 -2.55 -4.72
C GLY A 318 -14.72 -1.31 -5.54
N ILE A 319 -14.26 -1.28 -6.79
CA ILE A 319 -14.59 -0.24 -7.78
C ILE A 319 -15.64 -0.81 -8.73
N GLU A 320 -16.81 -0.17 -8.80
CA GLU A 320 -17.91 -0.57 -9.67
C GLU A 320 -18.16 0.51 -10.72
N VAL A 321 -17.91 0.18 -11.98
CA VAL A 321 -18.23 1.02 -13.13
C VAL A 321 -19.60 0.61 -13.65
N THR A 322 -20.49 1.59 -13.86
CA THR A 322 -21.88 1.32 -14.26
C THR A 322 -22.18 1.78 -15.69
N ASP A 323 -23.32 1.34 -16.24
CA ASP A 323 -23.84 1.84 -17.52
C ASP A 323 -24.51 3.21 -17.43
N ALA A 324 -24.78 3.70 -16.22
CA ALA A 324 -25.37 5.00 -16.02
C ALA A 324 -24.36 6.10 -16.40
N VAL A 325 -24.84 7.07 -17.19
CA VAL A 325 -24.10 8.28 -17.56
C VAL A 325 -24.90 9.48 -17.10
N ASP A 326 -24.24 10.40 -16.40
CA ASP A 326 -24.80 11.68 -15.98
C ASP A 326 -24.02 12.85 -16.60
N ASN A 327 -24.29 14.08 -16.14
CA ASN A 327 -23.65 15.29 -16.65
C ASN A 327 -22.13 15.35 -16.40
N SER A 328 -21.61 14.57 -15.46
CA SER A 328 -20.19 14.42 -15.13
C SER A 328 -19.54 13.26 -15.90
N GLY A 329 -20.31 12.35 -16.49
CA GLY A 329 -19.82 11.21 -17.25
C GLY A 329 -20.33 9.88 -16.72
N ARG A 330 -19.58 8.80 -16.94
CA ARG A 330 -19.97 7.47 -16.46
C ARG A 330 -19.94 7.43 -14.92
N VAL A 331 -20.98 6.87 -14.31
CA VAL A 331 -21.09 6.73 -12.86
C VAL A 331 -20.20 5.59 -12.38
N ILE A 332 -19.37 5.89 -11.37
CA ILE A 332 -18.42 4.96 -10.75
C ILE A 332 -18.63 5.00 -9.23
N TYR A 333 -18.78 3.84 -8.61
CA TYR A 333 -18.85 3.69 -7.16
C TYR A 333 -17.58 3.06 -6.60
N GLY A 334 -17.19 3.49 -5.39
CA GLY A 334 -16.14 2.86 -4.59
C GLY A 334 -16.73 2.33 -3.31
N ASN A 335 -16.54 1.05 -3.00
CA ASN A 335 -16.98 0.41 -1.76
C ASN A 335 -15.73 0.00 -0.99
N LEU A 336 -15.48 0.64 0.14
CA LEU A 336 -14.32 0.36 0.98
C LEU A 336 -14.78 -0.32 2.26
N GLU A 337 -14.10 -1.41 2.63
CA GLU A 337 -14.20 -2.04 3.93
C GLU A 337 -12.81 -2.11 4.56
N VAL A 338 -12.68 -1.65 5.80
CA VAL A 338 -11.46 -1.73 6.60
C VAL A 338 -11.78 -2.51 7.87
N LYS A 339 -11.19 -3.69 8.00
CA LYS A 339 -11.32 -4.56 9.17
C LYS A 339 -10.05 -4.52 10.00
N LEU A 340 -10.21 -4.30 11.30
CA LEU A 340 -9.13 -4.39 12.28
C LEU A 340 -9.45 -5.53 13.23
N ASP A 341 -8.47 -6.39 13.50
CA ASP A 341 -8.56 -7.45 14.50
C ASP A 341 -7.48 -7.24 15.56
N HIS A 342 -7.87 -7.24 16.83
CA HIS A 342 -6.93 -7.14 17.95
C HIS A 342 -6.60 -8.53 18.51
N HIS A 343 -5.46 -9.09 18.10
CA HIS A 343 -4.96 -10.41 18.54
C HIS A 343 -4.25 -10.39 19.90
N GLY A 344 -4.43 -9.30 20.63
CA GLY A 344 -3.80 -9.08 21.91
C GLY A 344 -4.45 -9.87 23.03
N GLU A 345 -3.77 -9.93 24.18
CA GLU A 345 -4.34 -10.43 25.43
C GLU A 345 -3.97 -9.50 26.58
N TYR A 346 -4.78 -9.47 27.64
CA TYR A 346 -4.51 -8.65 28.83
C TYR A 346 -3.21 -9.03 29.57
N ASN A 347 -2.70 -10.25 29.37
CA ASN A 347 -1.44 -10.72 29.95
C ASN A 347 -0.21 -10.38 29.09
N THR A 348 -0.42 -9.90 27.87
CA THR A 348 0.66 -9.53 26.95
C THR A 348 1.06 -8.09 27.23
N PRO A 349 2.35 -7.80 27.52
CA PRO A 349 2.80 -6.46 27.87
C PRO A 349 2.36 -5.41 26.84
N LEU A 350 1.71 -4.36 27.35
CA LEU A 350 1.28 -3.19 26.58
C LEU A 350 0.30 -3.48 25.42
N SER A 351 -0.35 -4.65 25.44
CA SER A 351 -1.41 -5.05 24.50
C SER A 351 -2.82 -4.67 24.98
N GLY A 352 -2.95 -3.58 25.73
CA GLY A 352 -4.21 -3.16 26.35
C GLY A 352 -5.22 -2.60 25.34
N GLN A 353 -6.28 -1.96 25.86
CA GLN A 353 -7.31 -1.32 25.04
C GLN A 353 -6.73 -0.45 23.92
N TYR A 354 -7.23 -0.64 22.71
CA TYR A 354 -6.89 0.16 21.55
C TYR A 354 -7.84 1.36 21.44
N LYS A 355 -7.31 2.58 21.58
CA LYS A 355 -8.02 3.83 21.29
C LYS A 355 -7.34 4.48 20.09
N GLY A 356 -8.03 4.57 18.96
CA GLY A 356 -7.43 5.08 17.73
C GLY A 356 -8.36 5.89 16.86
N TYR A 357 -7.81 6.34 15.75
CA TYR A 357 -8.51 7.08 14.71
C TYR A 357 -8.17 6.50 13.34
N LEU A 358 -9.16 5.92 12.68
CA LEU A 358 -9.09 5.54 11.27
C LEU A 358 -9.41 6.76 10.43
N ARG A 359 -8.64 7.00 9.37
CA ARG A 359 -8.95 7.97 8.33
C ARG A 359 -8.81 7.35 6.97
N VAL A 360 -9.75 7.64 6.10
CA VAL A 360 -9.72 7.25 4.69
C VAL A 360 -9.67 8.53 3.87
N PHE A 361 -8.60 8.72 3.09
CA PHE A 361 -8.48 9.84 2.17
C PHE A 361 -8.61 9.36 0.73
N LEU A 362 -9.41 10.11 -0.02
CA LEU A 362 -9.51 10.03 -1.47
C LEU A 362 -9.26 11.41 -2.08
N PRO A 363 -8.93 11.51 -3.38
CA PRO A 363 -8.83 12.78 -4.07
C PRO A 363 -10.10 13.64 -3.95
N LEU A 364 -9.95 14.95 -4.18
CA LEU A 364 -11.08 15.88 -4.21
C LEU A 364 -12.12 15.50 -5.28
N GLY A 365 -13.39 15.82 -5.01
CA GLY A 365 -14.50 15.58 -5.94
C GLY A 365 -15.19 14.21 -5.81
N VAL A 366 -14.67 13.32 -4.98
CA VAL A 366 -15.38 12.13 -4.48
C VAL A 366 -16.52 12.56 -3.53
N GLN A 367 -17.65 11.88 -3.57
CA GLN A 367 -18.76 12.11 -2.65
C GLN A 367 -18.96 10.87 -1.78
N LEU A 368 -18.92 11.03 -0.44
CA LEU A 368 -19.37 9.98 0.47
C LEU A 368 -20.90 9.85 0.40
N LEU A 369 -21.37 8.63 0.14
CA LEU A 369 -22.78 8.28 0.07
C LEU A 369 -23.26 7.65 1.37
N GLU A 370 -22.49 6.70 1.91
CA GLU A 370 -22.84 5.94 3.11
C GLU A 370 -21.57 5.63 3.94
N SER A 371 -21.72 5.62 5.26
CA SER A 371 -20.69 5.17 6.21
C SER A 371 -21.36 4.29 7.29
N SER A 372 -20.70 3.20 7.69
CA SER A 372 -21.19 2.29 8.72
C SER A 372 -21.34 2.94 10.11
N THR A 373 -20.65 4.05 10.36
CA THR A 373 -20.67 4.79 11.64
C THR A 373 -21.49 6.08 11.58
N GLY A 374 -22.01 6.44 10.40
CA GLY A 374 -22.75 7.68 10.19
C GLY A 374 -21.87 8.93 10.05
N VAL A 375 -20.54 8.79 9.93
CA VAL A 375 -19.64 9.92 9.60
C VAL A 375 -20.06 10.53 8.26
N SER A 376 -20.18 11.86 8.22
CA SER A 376 -20.52 12.62 7.01
C SER A 376 -19.49 13.72 6.70
N ASP A 377 -18.89 14.29 7.74
CA ASP A 377 -18.02 15.45 7.60
C ASP A 377 -16.65 15.02 7.08
N SER A 378 -16.18 15.75 6.08
CA SER A 378 -14.86 15.53 5.50
C SER A 378 -13.87 16.59 5.96
N VAL A 379 -12.60 16.19 6.08
CA VAL A 379 -11.46 17.08 6.31
C VAL A 379 -10.66 17.20 5.02
N LEU A 380 -10.41 18.42 4.58
CA LEU A 380 -9.60 18.68 3.38
C LEU A 380 -8.13 18.79 3.73
N ILE A 381 -7.29 18.10 2.96
CA ILE A 381 -5.84 18.06 3.14
C ILE A 381 -5.17 18.03 1.76
N ASP A 382 -4.50 19.11 1.34
CA ASP A 382 -3.60 19.14 0.17
C ASP A 382 -4.06 18.38 -1.09
N GLY A 383 -5.30 18.62 -1.53
CA GLY A 383 -5.85 17.94 -2.73
C GLY A 383 -6.51 16.59 -2.46
N TYR A 384 -6.70 16.27 -1.18
CA TYR A 384 -7.47 15.14 -0.69
C TYR A 384 -8.61 15.62 0.20
N GLN A 385 -9.59 14.76 0.35
CA GLN A 385 -10.63 14.84 1.35
C GLN A 385 -10.66 13.52 2.12
N GLY A 386 -10.81 13.61 3.44
CA GLY A 386 -10.77 12.46 4.31
C GLY A 386 -11.95 12.40 5.24
N TRP A 387 -12.38 11.17 5.53
CA TRP A 387 -13.37 10.86 6.56
C TRP A 387 -12.69 10.04 7.64
N GLY A 388 -13.08 10.22 8.89
CA GLY A 388 -12.43 9.50 9.97
C GLY A 388 -13.33 9.10 11.11
N ASP A 389 -12.93 8.01 11.74
CA ASP A 389 -13.70 7.21 12.67
C ASP A 389 -12.88 6.82 13.88
N PHE A 390 -13.50 6.90 15.05
CA PHE A 390 -12.87 6.41 16.28
C PHE A 390 -12.86 4.89 16.32
N ILE A 391 -11.69 4.34 16.63
CA ILE A 391 -11.49 2.92 16.90
C ILE A 391 -11.45 2.75 18.41
N LEU A 392 -12.30 1.87 18.93
CA LEU A 392 -12.32 1.51 20.35
C LEU A 392 -12.48 -0.01 20.43
N MET A 393 -11.38 -0.71 20.73
CA MET A 393 -11.37 -2.18 20.80
C MET A 393 -10.66 -2.64 22.07
N GLN A 394 -11.19 -3.70 22.69
CA GLN A 394 -10.50 -4.49 23.69
C GLN A 394 -9.64 -5.58 23.02
N PRO A 395 -8.68 -6.18 23.75
CA PRO A 395 -7.96 -7.35 23.27
C PRO A 395 -8.92 -8.49 22.92
N GLY A 396 -8.75 -9.10 21.75
CA GLY A 396 -9.61 -10.15 21.19
C GLY A 396 -10.82 -9.65 20.40
N GLU A 397 -11.08 -8.35 20.36
CA GLU A 397 -12.17 -7.76 19.57
C GLU A 397 -11.74 -7.43 18.14
N SER A 398 -12.73 -7.34 17.26
CA SER A 398 -12.58 -6.89 15.89
C SER A 398 -13.56 -5.76 15.60
N GLN A 399 -13.17 -4.82 14.75
CA GLN A 399 -14.02 -3.73 14.30
C GLN A 399 -13.89 -3.56 12.78
N THR A 400 -15.03 -3.41 12.11
CA THR A 400 -15.11 -3.21 10.65
C THR A 400 -15.76 -1.86 10.35
N PHE A 401 -15.15 -1.12 9.44
CA PHE A 401 -15.63 0.17 8.94
C PHE A 401 -15.93 0.04 7.45
N SER A 402 -17.11 0.48 7.01
CA SER A 402 -17.53 0.39 5.62
C SER A 402 -17.93 1.77 5.09
N TYR A 403 -17.47 2.11 3.89
CA TYR A 403 -17.75 3.37 3.23
C TYR A 403 -18.20 3.12 1.79
N ARG A 404 -19.21 3.85 1.35
CA ARG A 404 -19.65 3.88 -0.05
C ARG A 404 -19.46 5.27 -0.62
N PHE A 405 -18.74 5.35 -1.73
CA PHE A 405 -18.39 6.59 -2.41
C PHE A 405 -18.96 6.63 -3.82
N ARG A 406 -19.28 7.82 -4.30
CA ARG A 406 -19.33 8.14 -5.73
C ARG A 406 -17.99 8.74 -6.12
N LEU A 407 -17.27 8.04 -6.98
CA LEU A 407 -15.95 8.44 -7.45
C LEU A 407 -16.05 9.46 -8.59
N ASN A 408 -14.97 10.18 -8.84
CA ASN A 408 -14.91 11.12 -9.95
C ASN A 408 -14.76 10.36 -11.28
N SER A 409 -15.70 10.58 -12.20
CA SER A 409 -15.69 10.00 -13.55
C SER A 409 -14.45 10.38 -14.35
N ALA A 410 -13.77 11.48 -14.00
CA ALA A 410 -12.54 11.93 -14.64
C ALA A 410 -11.36 10.94 -14.51
N TYR A 411 -11.45 9.95 -13.61
CA TYR A 411 -10.44 8.90 -13.48
C TYR A 411 -10.56 7.79 -14.53
N LEU A 412 -11.70 7.68 -15.21
CA LEU A 412 -11.89 6.75 -16.33
C LEU A 412 -11.68 7.49 -17.67
N VAL A 413 -10.44 7.58 -18.13
CA VAL A 413 -10.05 8.31 -19.34
C VAL A 413 -9.90 7.34 -20.50
N ASN A 414 -10.73 7.46 -21.54
CA ASN A 414 -10.71 6.55 -22.70
C ASN A 414 -10.79 5.07 -22.28
N ASN A 415 -11.69 4.75 -21.34
CA ASN A 415 -11.84 3.42 -20.72
C ASN A 415 -10.63 2.91 -19.93
N HIS A 416 -9.56 3.69 -19.76
CA HIS A 416 -8.43 3.37 -18.90
C HIS A 416 -8.59 4.04 -17.54
N TYR A 417 -8.24 3.31 -16.49
CA TYR A 417 -8.32 3.78 -15.11
C TYR A 417 -7.00 3.48 -14.39
N ARG A 418 -6.52 4.43 -13.60
CA ARG A 418 -5.37 4.28 -12.72
C ARG A 418 -5.75 4.52 -11.27
N LEU A 419 -5.38 3.58 -10.41
CA LEU A 419 -5.50 3.64 -8.96
C LEU A 419 -4.09 3.58 -8.34
N GLU A 420 -3.76 4.54 -7.47
CA GLU A 420 -2.60 4.45 -6.58
C GLU A 420 -3.07 4.14 -5.15
N VAL A 421 -2.59 3.05 -4.58
CA VAL A 421 -2.82 2.68 -3.18
C VAL A 421 -1.58 3.08 -2.38
N ILE A 422 -1.75 4.00 -1.44
CA ILE A 422 -0.64 4.58 -0.69
C ILE A 422 -0.47 3.86 0.65
N LYS A 423 0.71 3.29 0.86
CA LYS A 423 1.10 2.64 2.11
C LYS A 423 1.28 3.67 3.22
N GLN A 424 0.77 3.35 4.40
CA GLN A 424 1.08 4.05 5.64
C GLN A 424 2.48 3.66 6.19
N SER A 425 3.25 4.66 6.61
CA SER A 425 4.51 4.45 7.35
C SER A 425 4.24 3.80 8.71
N GLY A 426 5.08 2.83 9.10
CA GLY A 426 4.98 2.11 10.37
C GLY A 426 4.12 0.85 10.35
N THR A 427 3.42 0.55 9.25
CA THR A 427 2.69 -0.73 9.12
C THR A 427 3.55 -1.81 8.47
N ASP A 428 3.41 -3.06 8.91
CA ASP A 428 4.17 -4.23 8.42
C ASP A 428 3.43 -4.96 7.27
N GLY A 429 2.99 -4.20 6.27
CA GLY A 429 2.32 -4.73 5.08
C GLY A 429 0.89 -5.21 5.32
N ASP A 430 -0.05 -4.27 5.50
CA ASP A 430 -1.47 -4.58 5.65
C ASP A 430 -2.02 -5.33 4.41
N PHE A 431 -3.03 -6.19 4.60
CA PHE A 431 -3.60 -6.95 3.49
C PHE A 431 -4.58 -6.08 2.69
N TYR A 432 -4.42 -6.06 1.37
CA TYR A 432 -5.29 -5.36 0.44
C TYR A 432 -5.88 -6.31 -0.59
N GLU A 433 -7.20 -6.22 -0.76
CA GLU A 433 -7.96 -6.82 -1.84
C GLU A 433 -8.66 -5.71 -2.64
N ILE A 434 -8.32 -5.60 -3.92
CA ILE A 434 -8.94 -4.66 -4.85
C ILE A 434 -9.76 -5.46 -5.86
N GLU A 435 -11.05 -5.16 -5.93
CA GLU A 435 -11.98 -5.73 -6.90
C GLU A 435 -12.44 -4.63 -7.85
N VAL A 436 -12.42 -4.90 -9.14
CA VAL A 436 -13.00 -4.00 -10.15
C VAL A 436 -14.07 -4.74 -10.93
N LYS A 437 -15.23 -4.12 -11.07
CA LYS A 437 -16.36 -4.62 -11.85
C LYS A 437 -16.71 -3.62 -12.95
N THR A 438 -16.68 -4.06 -14.20
CA THR A 438 -17.21 -3.32 -15.34
C THR A 438 -18.68 -3.69 -15.58
N PRO A 439 -19.44 -2.85 -16.30
CA PRO A 439 -20.82 -3.16 -16.65
C PRO A 439 -20.92 -4.45 -17.46
N ARG A 440 -22.12 -5.03 -17.55
CA ARG A 440 -22.35 -6.18 -18.42
C ARG A 440 -22.09 -5.79 -19.89
N GLY A 441 -21.63 -6.75 -20.69
CA GLY A 441 -21.25 -6.48 -22.08
C GLY A 441 -19.94 -5.70 -22.23
N HIS A 442 -19.13 -5.61 -21.17
CA HIS A 442 -17.76 -5.12 -21.21
C HIS A 442 -16.81 -6.09 -20.50
N ASP A 443 -15.66 -6.36 -21.12
CA ASP A 443 -14.56 -7.09 -20.51
C ASP A 443 -13.61 -6.13 -19.76
N ILE A 444 -12.72 -6.69 -18.95
CA ILE A 444 -11.64 -5.95 -18.28
C ILE A 444 -10.27 -6.59 -18.53
N GLU A 445 -9.28 -5.75 -18.83
CA GLU A 445 -7.88 -6.13 -18.91
C GLU A 445 -7.05 -5.31 -17.91
N GLY A 446 -6.20 -5.98 -17.14
CA GLY A 446 -5.29 -5.33 -16.20
C GLY A 446 -4.08 -6.21 -15.94
N THR A 447 -2.87 -5.71 -16.17
CA THR A 447 -1.64 -6.52 -16.17
C THR A 447 -1.32 -7.17 -14.82
N ARG A 448 -1.75 -6.53 -13.73
CA ARG A 448 -1.54 -7.01 -12.35
C ARG A 448 -2.76 -7.71 -11.76
N PHE A 449 -3.88 -7.72 -12.48
CA PHE A 449 -5.13 -8.29 -12.00
C PHE A 449 -5.30 -9.72 -12.52
N LEU A 450 -5.94 -10.54 -11.70
CA LEU A 450 -6.58 -11.76 -12.18
C LEU A 450 -7.94 -11.38 -12.78
N THR A 451 -8.01 -11.31 -14.10
CA THR A 451 -9.22 -10.93 -14.84
C THR A 451 -10.08 -12.14 -15.18
N ARG A 452 -11.39 -11.96 -15.11
CA ARG A 452 -12.44 -12.93 -15.46
C ARG A 452 -13.63 -12.15 -16.03
N GLU A 453 -13.77 -12.16 -17.35
CA GLU A 453 -14.86 -11.46 -18.06
C GLU A 453 -14.90 -9.97 -17.64
N ASN A 454 -15.95 -9.53 -16.96
CA ASN A 454 -16.17 -8.16 -16.48
C ASN A 454 -15.65 -7.89 -15.06
N VAL A 455 -14.85 -8.80 -14.48
CA VAL A 455 -14.33 -8.68 -13.10
C VAL A 455 -12.81 -8.82 -13.08
N ALA A 456 -12.13 -7.95 -12.32
CA ALA A 456 -10.69 -8.02 -12.08
C ALA A 456 -10.39 -8.03 -10.58
N LEU A 457 -9.51 -8.93 -10.14
CA LEU A 457 -9.14 -9.10 -8.73
C LEU A 457 -7.63 -8.93 -8.52
N TYR A 458 -7.25 -8.11 -7.55
CA TYR A 458 -5.88 -7.94 -7.09
C TYR A 458 -5.82 -8.16 -5.58
N ARG A 459 -4.81 -8.91 -5.10
CA ARG A 459 -4.61 -9.21 -3.68
C ARG A 459 -3.13 -9.11 -3.36
N THR A 460 -2.77 -8.40 -2.30
CA THR A 460 -1.37 -8.25 -1.87
C THR A 460 -1.25 -7.91 -0.38
N PHE A 461 -0.06 -8.08 0.18
CA PHE A 461 0.35 -7.40 1.41
C PHE A 461 1.10 -6.12 0.99
N LEU A 462 0.61 -4.96 1.43
CA LEU A 462 1.04 -3.66 0.92
C LEU A 462 2.35 -3.19 1.57
N HIS A 463 3.47 -3.73 1.09
CA HIS A 463 4.81 -3.36 1.57
C HIS A 463 5.35 -2.06 0.99
N HIS A 464 4.80 -1.55 -0.12
CA HIS A 464 5.17 -0.26 -0.72
C HIS A 464 3.93 0.34 -1.41
N ASP A 465 4.01 1.59 -1.85
CA ASP A 465 2.95 2.19 -2.65
C ASP A 465 2.72 1.39 -3.94
N GLU A 466 1.46 1.13 -4.28
CA GLU A 466 1.09 0.32 -5.43
C GLU A 466 0.36 1.14 -6.47
N SER A 467 0.79 1.02 -7.73
CA SER A 467 0.07 1.57 -8.88
C SER A 467 -0.59 0.43 -9.66
N LEU A 468 -1.91 0.51 -9.78
CA LEU A 468 -2.76 -0.44 -10.46
C LEU A 468 -3.44 0.26 -11.63
N GLU A 469 -3.50 -0.42 -12.76
CA GLU A 469 -4.14 0.08 -13.97
C GLU A 469 -4.97 -1.02 -14.60
N TRP A 470 -6.10 -0.62 -15.16
CA TRP A 470 -6.96 -1.49 -15.95
C TRP A 470 -7.64 -0.71 -17.06
N THR A 471 -8.07 -1.45 -18.09
CA THR A 471 -8.80 -0.93 -19.24
C THR A 471 -10.10 -1.71 -19.39
N MET A 472 -11.22 -1.00 -19.51
CA MET A 472 -12.50 -1.58 -19.90
C MET A 472 -12.53 -1.77 -21.41
N LEU A 473 -12.82 -2.98 -21.84
CA LEU A 473 -12.90 -3.38 -23.25
C LEU A 473 -14.35 -3.64 -23.63
N GLU A 474 -14.65 -3.52 -24.92
CA GLU A 474 -15.91 -4.05 -25.45
C GLU A 474 -15.92 -5.57 -25.30
N ASP A 475 -17.04 -6.13 -24.87
CA ASP A 475 -17.22 -7.58 -24.81
C ASP A 475 -17.22 -8.16 -26.22
N THR A 476 -16.38 -9.16 -26.44
CA THR A 476 -16.24 -9.89 -27.71
C THR A 476 -16.69 -11.35 -27.59
N MET A 477 -17.16 -11.75 -26.41
CA MET A 477 -17.60 -13.09 -26.10
C MET A 477 -19.01 -13.34 -26.64
N GLN A 478 -19.26 -14.60 -27.00
CA GLN A 478 -20.57 -15.03 -27.48
C GLN A 478 -21.59 -15.16 -26.34
N PRO A 479 -22.89 -14.85 -26.57
CA PRO A 479 -23.92 -15.06 -25.58
C PRO A 479 -24.02 -16.52 -25.14
N ARG A 480 -23.92 -16.76 -23.83
CA ARG A 480 -23.88 -18.12 -23.28
C ARG A 480 -25.24 -18.64 -22.84
N LEU A 481 -25.86 -19.49 -23.66
CA LEU A 481 -27.00 -20.32 -23.25
C LEU A 481 -26.58 -21.35 -22.20
N PHE A 482 -27.16 -21.29 -20.98
CA PHE A 482 -26.83 -22.18 -19.86
C PHE A 482 -27.99 -23.10 -19.43
N GLU A 483 -29.24 -22.74 -19.73
CA GLU A 483 -30.41 -23.59 -19.45
C GLU A 483 -31.38 -23.56 -20.65
N HIS A 484 -31.95 -24.72 -20.99
CA HIS A 484 -33.01 -24.86 -21.98
C HIS A 484 -33.97 -25.97 -21.52
N LYS A 485 -35.27 -25.68 -21.50
CA LYS A 485 -36.28 -26.64 -21.02
C LYS A 485 -37.64 -26.37 -21.64
N LEU A 486 -38.49 -27.38 -21.64
CA LEU A 486 -39.92 -27.24 -21.92
C LEU A 486 -40.62 -27.05 -20.58
N VAL A 487 -41.12 -25.84 -20.31
CA VAL A 487 -41.69 -25.48 -18.99
C VAL A 487 -43.17 -25.82 -18.89
N GLU A 488 -43.87 -25.78 -20.03
CA GLU A 488 -45.28 -26.14 -20.16
C GLU A 488 -45.47 -26.73 -21.57
N LEU A 489 -46.59 -27.44 -21.80
CA LEU A 489 -46.92 -27.89 -23.16
C LEU A 489 -46.96 -26.69 -24.11
N ASN A 490 -46.22 -26.77 -25.21
CA ASN A 490 -46.02 -25.69 -26.17
C ASN A 490 -45.19 -24.48 -25.70
N VAL A 491 -44.52 -24.52 -24.54
CA VAL A 491 -43.67 -23.41 -24.06
C VAL A 491 -42.24 -23.89 -23.83
N ILE A 492 -41.32 -23.42 -24.67
CA ILE A 492 -39.88 -23.68 -24.52
C ILE A 492 -39.22 -22.44 -23.90
N GLN A 493 -38.45 -22.62 -22.84
CA GLN A 493 -37.66 -21.57 -22.21
C GLN A 493 -36.17 -21.79 -22.46
N LEU A 494 -35.47 -20.73 -22.85
CA LEU A 494 -34.02 -20.66 -23.05
C LEU A 494 -33.47 -19.55 -22.15
N ASN A 495 -32.42 -19.82 -21.37
CA ASN A 495 -31.80 -18.82 -20.48
C ASN A 495 -30.32 -18.65 -20.81
N PHE A 496 -29.95 -17.40 -21.03
CA PHE A 496 -28.61 -16.93 -21.33
C PHE A 496 -28.01 -16.21 -20.13
N ALA A 497 -26.67 -16.29 -19.99
CA ALA A 497 -25.94 -15.72 -18.86
C ALA A 497 -25.93 -14.18 -18.84
N GLU A 498 -26.35 -13.56 -19.94
CA GLU A 498 -26.32 -12.13 -20.19
C GLU A 498 -27.58 -11.65 -20.93
N PRO A 499 -27.88 -10.34 -20.91
CA PRO A 499 -28.97 -9.77 -21.70
C PRO A 499 -28.77 -9.93 -23.21
N LEU A 500 -29.87 -10.18 -23.92
CA LEU A 500 -29.86 -10.32 -25.37
C LEU A 500 -30.30 -9.04 -26.07
N ASP A 501 -29.78 -8.82 -27.28
CA ASP A 501 -30.34 -7.81 -28.19
C ASP A 501 -31.77 -8.21 -28.55
N LEU A 502 -32.71 -7.35 -28.16
CA LEU A 502 -34.14 -7.61 -28.34
C LEU A 502 -34.50 -7.79 -29.81
N ALA A 503 -33.85 -7.07 -30.74
CA ALA A 503 -34.19 -7.11 -32.16
C ALA A 503 -33.89 -8.49 -32.77
N THR A 504 -32.75 -9.09 -32.43
CA THR A 504 -32.41 -10.45 -32.87
C THR A 504 -33.16 -11.53 -32.09
N ALA A 505 -33.37 -11.34 -30.79
CA ALA A 505 -34.01 -12.34 -29.95
C ALA A 505 -35.52 -12.52 -30.24
N ILE A 506 -36.23 -11.49 -30.71
CA ILE A 506 -37.68 -11.59 -31.03
C ILE A 506 -37.96 -12.00 -32.49
N ASP A 507 -36.95 -12.11 -33.35
CA ASP A 507 -37.16 -12.43 -34.76
C ASP A 507 -37.52 -13.92 -34.94
N PRO A 508 -38.74 -14.26 -35.41
CA PRO A 508 -39.15 -15.65 -35.57
C PRO A 508 -38.31 -16.42 -36.61
N VAL A 509 -37.64 -15.74 -37.55
CA VAL A 509 -36.76 -16.38 -38.55
C VAL A 509 -35.53 -17.01 -37.89
N ASN A 510 -35.17 -16.54 -36.70
CA ASN A 510 -34.02 -17.02 -35.95
C ASN A 510 -34.26 -18.36 -35.24
N TYR A 511 -35.48 -18.90 -35.31
CA TYR A 511 -35.87 -20.12 -34.61
C TYR A 511 -36.43 -21.17 -35.56
N GLN A 512 -35.99 -22.41 -35.39
CA GLN A 512 -36.62 -23.57 -36.01
C GLN A 512 -36.76 -24.67 -34.96
N ILE A 513 -37.97 -25.21 -34.81
CA ILE A 513 -38.28 -26.26 -33.83
C ILE A 513 -38.67 -27.52 -34.60
N LEU A 514 -38.01 -28.62 -34.29
CA LEU A 514 -38.17 -29.91 -34.95
C LEU A 514 -38.49 -30.99 -33.92
N ASP A 515 -39.57 -31.71 -34.15
CA ASP A 515 -39.87 -32.95 -33.43
C ASP A 515 -38.91 -34.08 -33.88
N LEU A 516 -38.21 -34.70 -32.93
CA LEU A 516 -37.27 -35.79 -33.20
C LEU A 516 -37.93 -37.18 -33.22
N ASN A 517 -39.24 -37.27 -32.99
CA ASN A 517 -40.05 -38.49 -33.01
C ASN A 517 -39.41 -39.62 -32.16
N LYS A 518 -38.94 -39.27 -30.96
CA LYS A 518 -38.19 -40.19 -30.10
C LYS A 518 -39.09 -41.16 -29.34
N THR A 519 -40.25 -40.72 -28.88
CA THR A 519 -41.16 -41.52 -28.05
C THR A 519 -42.07 -42.38 -28.91
N ILE A 520 -42.75 -41.77 -29.89
CA ILE A 520 -43.66 -42.46 -30.80
C ILE A 520 -43.20 -42.24 -32.24
N PRO A 521 -42.34 -43.12 -32.79
CA PRO A 521 -41.84 -42.98 -34.15
C PRO A 521 -42.98 -42.89 -35.19
N GLY A 522 -43.02 -41.79 -35.95
CA GLY A 522 -44.01 -41.56 -37.01
C GLY A 522 -45.20 -40.68 -36.61
N VAL A 523 -45.32 -40.30 -35.33
CA VAL A 523 -46.20 -39.20 -34.89
C VAL A 523 -45.39 -37.92 -34.97
N ASN A 524 -45.51 -37.21 -36.09
CA ASN A 524 -44.71 -36.03 -36.36
C ASN A 524 -45.49 -34.76 -36.02
N ASP A 525 -45.13 -34.10 -34.92
CA ASP A 525 -45.74 -32.86 -34.49
C ASP A 525 -45.33 -31.71 -35.43
N GLN A 526 -46.33 -31.06 -36.04
CA GLN A 526 -46.09 -29.84 -36.84
C GLN A 526 -46.05 -28.63 -35.93
N ILE A 527 -44.87 -28.36 -35.38
CA ILE A 527 -44.67 -27.27 -34.43
C ILE A 527 -44.62 -25.93 -35.16
N ARG A 528 -45.48 -24.99 -34.74
CA ARG A 528 -45.46 -23.61 -35.24
C ARG A 528 -45.18 -22.64 -34.10
N LEU A 529 -44.24 -21.73 -34.32
CA LEU A 529 -43.96 -20.64 -33.40
C LEU A 529 -45.09 -19.60 -33.48
N LYS A 530 -45.74 -19.34 -32.33
CA LYS A 530 -46.86 -18.39 -32.19
C LYS A 530 -46.39 -17.01 -31.77
N SER A 531 -45.54 -16.95 -30.75
CA SER A 531 -44.96 -15.71 -30.23
C SER A 531 -43.65 -15.99 -29.49
N ILE A 532 -42.85 -14.94 -29.33
CA ILE A 532 -41.60 -14.96 -28.59
C ILE A 532 -41.68 -13.89 -27.51
N GLU A 533 -41.38 -14.24 -26.27
CA GLU A 533 -41.23 -13.29 -25.16
C GLU A 533 -39.77 -13.26 -24.74
N VAL A 534 -39.22 -12.06 -24.52
CA VAL A 534 -37.81 -11.86 -24.13
C VAL A 534 -37.74 -10.92 -22.94
N GLU A 535 -37.06 -11.36 -21.89
CA GLU A 535 -36.80 -10.56 -20.69
C GLU A 535 -35.33 -10.74 -20.26
N GLY A 536 -34.51 -9.72 -20.50
CA GLY A 536 -33.06 -9.79 -20.27
C GLY A 536 -32.42 -10.92 -21.08
N GLY A 537 -31.91 -11.95 -20.38
CA GLY A 537 -31.31 -13.14 -20.99
C GLY A 537 -32.27 -14.32 -21.19
N GLN A 538 -33.55 -14.16 -20.87
CA GLN A 538 -34.55 -15.22 -21.00
C GLN A 538 -35.36 -15.07 -22.30
N ILE A 539 -35.50 -16.17 -23.04
CA ILE A 539 -36.39 -16.29 -24.20
C ILE A 539 -37.44 -17.36 -23.90
N ARG A 540 -38.73 -17.04 -24.06
CA ARG A 540 -39.84 -18.00 -24.08
C ARG A 540 -40.41 -18.11 -25.49
N LEU A 541 -40.28 -19.29 -26.09
CA LEU A 541 -40.87 -19.64 -27.38
C LEU A 541 -42.24 -20.28 -27.13
N ILE A 542 -43.29 -19.54 -27.46
CA ILE A 542 -44.67 -20.02 -27.36
C ILE A 542 -45.04 -20.63 -28.70
N THR A 543 -45.39 -21.91 -28.69
CA THR A 543 -45.62 -22.70 -29.88
C THR A 543 -47.06 -23.21 -29.96
N THR A 544 -47.37 -23.94 -31.02
CA THR A 544 -48.59 -24.74 -31.19
C THR A 544 -48.22 -26.01 -31.92
N GLY A 545 -49.00 -27.08 -31.69
CA GLY A 545 -48.85 -28.34 -32.41
C GLY A 545 -48.05 -29.42 -31.69
N MET A 546 -47.49 -29.14 -30.50
CA MET A 546 -46.93 -30.20 -29.65
C MET A 546 -48.06 -31.04 -29.05
N THR A 547 -47.87 -32.34 -29.02
CA THR A 547 -48.76 -33.29 -28.35
C THR A 547 -48.19 -33.73 -27.00
N GLU A 548 -49.04 -34.29 -26.13
CA GLU A 548 -48.59 -34.80 -24.83
C GLU A 548 -47.90 -36.15 -25.00
N GLN A 549 -46.57 -36.15 -25.03
CA GLN A 549 -45.75 -37.35 -25.15
C GLN A 549 -44.61 -37.30 -24.12
N ASN A 550 -44.66 -38.16 -23.10
CA ASN A 550 -43.62 -38.16 -22.07
C ASN A 550 -42.29 -38.59 -22.68
N GLU A 551 -41.22 -37.89 -22.31
CA GLU A 551 -39.88 -38.08 -22.86
C GLU A 551 -39.75 -37.79 -24.37
N GLU A 552 -40.63 -36.96 -24.94
CA GLU A 552 -40.47 -36.51 -26.33
C GLU A 552 -39.39 -35.44 -26.44
N PHE A 553 -38.61 -35.47 -27.54
CA PHE A 553 -37.45 -34.62 -27.74
C PHE A 553 -37.73 -33.63 -28.86
N TYR A 554 -37.65 -32.34 -28.54
CA TYR A 554 -37.75 -31.27 -29.51
C TYR A 554 -36.39 -30.61 -29.70
N GLN A 555 -35.91 -30.61 -30.94
CA GLN A 555 -34.71 -29.87 -31.32
C GLN A 555 -35.05 -28.42 -31.61
N VAL A 556 -34.32 -27.50 -30.99
CA VAL A 556 -34.43 -26.06 -31.23
C VAL A 556 -33.15 -25.57 -31.88
N LEU A 557 -33.26 -25.06 -33.09
CA LEU A 557 -32.19 -24.41 -33.83
C LEU A 557 -32.30 -22.89 -33.64
N LEU A 558 -31.22 -22.28 -33.17
CA LEU A 558 -31.07 -20.86 -32.91
C LEU A 558 -30.12 -20.27 -33.95
N ARG A 559 -30.51 -19.19 -34.61
CA ARG A 559 -29.72 -18.46 -35.60
C ARG A 559 -29.60 -17.01 -35.16
N ASN A 560 -28.43 -16.40 -35.34
CA ASN A 560 -28.26 -14.95 -35.22
C ASN A 560 -28.80 -14.33 -33.90
N ILE A 561 -28.91 -15.09 -32.81
CA ILE A 561 -29.21 -14.55 -31.49
C ILE A 561 -27.97 -13.79 -31.04
N ARG A 562 -28.12 -12.52 -30.65
CA ARG A 562 -27.00 -11.68 -30.22
C ARG A 562 -27.17 -11.22 -28.78
N ASP A 563 -26.06 -10.98 -28.11
CA ASP A 563 -26.05 -10.20 -26.88
C ASP A 563 -26.28 -8.69 -27.17
N THR A 564 -26.33 -7.87 -26.14
CA THR A 564 -26.46 -6.41 -26.28
C THR A 564 -25.24 -5.73 -26.89
N SER A 565 -24.08 -6.40 -26.92
CA SER A 565 -22.84 -5.93 -27.55
C SER A 565 -22.74 -6.33 -29.03
N GLY A 566 -23.72 -7.08 -29.54
CA GLY A 566 -23.83 -7.51 -30.92
C GLY A 566 -23.07 -8.80 -31.24
N ASN A 567 -22.51 -9.51 -30.26
CA ASN A 567 -21.82 -10.78 -30.49
C ASN A 567 -22.85 -11.89 -30.77
N PRO A 568 -22.68 -12.67 -31.85
CA PRO A 568 -23.60 -13.74 -32.17
C PRO A 568 -23.37 -14.96 -31.27
N ILE A 569 -24.46 -15.68 -30.99
CA ILE A 569 -24.41 -17.01 -30.38
C ILE A 569 -23.55 -17.93 -31.24
N GLU A 570 -22.60 -18.64 -30.62
CA GLU A 570 -21.76 -19.60 -31.33
C GLU A 570 -21.90 -21.02 -30.72
N PRO A 571 -21.90 -22.09 -31.55
CA PRO A 571 -21.90 -22.06 -33.01
C PRO A 571 -23.15 -21.40 -33.58
N ASN A 572 -23.06 -20.70 -34.71
CA ASN A 572 -24.21 -20.10 -35.40
C ASN A 572 -24.49 -20.81 -36.75
N PRO A 573 -25.54 -21.64 -36.88
CA PRO A 573 -26.62 -21.84 -35.92
C PRO A 573 -26.26 -22.77 -34.75
N ARG A 574 -26.86 -22.52 -33.58
CA ARG A 574 -26.73 -23.37 -32.39
C ARG A 574 -27.93 -24.29 -32.30
N THR A 575 -27.68 -25.56 -32.06
CA THR A 575 -28.75 -26.55 -31.85
C THR A 575 -28.79 -26.96 -30.39
N VAL A 576 -29.98 -26.93 -29.78
CA VAL A 576 -30.25 -27.52 -28.47
C VAL A 576 -31.42 -28.49 -28.54
N THR A 577 -31.59 -29.30 -27.50
CA THR A 577 -32.69 -30.28 -27.45
C THR A 577 -33.37 -30.16 -26.11
N VAL A 578 -34.66 -29.84 -26.14
CA VAL A 578 -35.51 -29.84 -24.94
C VAL A 578 -36.31 -31.12 -24.90
N VAL A 579 -36.59 -31.58 -23.69
CA VAL A 579 -37.32 -32.83 -23.46
C VAL A 579 -38.62 -32.50 -22.74
N GLN A 580 -39.73 -33.03 -23.24
CA GLN A 580 -41.00 -33.02 -22.56
C GLN A 580 -40.97 -34.03 -21.42
N ARG A 581 -41.05 -33.56 -20.18
CA ARG A 581 -41.13 -34.41 -19.00
C ARG A 581 -42.38 -34.00 -18.23
N PHE A 582 -43.22 -34.96 -17.91
CA PHE A 582 -44.31 -34.73 -16.97
C PHE A 582 -43.74 -34.83 -15.55
N GLU A 583 -43.94 -33.79 -14.75
CA GLU A 583 -43.68 -33.82 -13.30
C GLU A 583 -44.76 -34.61 -12.55
#